data_AF-A0A848K7G2-F1
#
_entry.id   AF-A0A848K7G2-F1
#
_cell.length_a   1.000
_cell.length_b   1.000
_cell.length_c   1.000
_cell.angle_alpha   90.00
_cell.angle_beta   90.00
_cell.angle_gamma   90.00
#
_symmetry.space_group_name_H-M   'P 1'
#
loop_
_entity.id
_entity.type
_entity.pdbx_description
1 polymer ?
#
loop_
_entity_poly.entity_id
_entity_poly.type
_entity_poly.pdbx_seq_one_letter_code
_entity_poly.pdbx_strand_id
1 'polypeptide(L)'
;MSTRTLEPVSHLQDQPTSSLWRIPPIPAIIGILDRWAQTGRLQRLSYLVFGGTAVLAVAGLLTLYVTILPDGESTTAIADFIRDHQLLLKVAMGLAGLMFLALLVISGAVASLLYPADKSPGHRMSWIGFASDLALIIFFAFEVGIFAANILLVDHVSDEIVHALHVVTLASAYLLGPLWIPFFISFIVISKRGNVFPSWLNWFAAYTCVTNGLAWFGFLTLTGPLNAMNGLVSLGGPTIGPVPFIVILAVHLVMRELPAGLARRNAQLTGGATQ
;
A
#
# COMPACT_ATOMS: atom_id res chain seq x y z
N MET A 1 -16.31 62.76 26.88
CA MET A 1 -15.68 62.06 25.74
C MET A 1 -14.19 62.02 26.00
N SER A 2 -13.65 60.88 26.43
CA SER A 2 -12.25 60.70 26.82
C SER A 2 -11.53 59.94 25.71
N THR A 3 -10.56 60.59 25.06
CA THR A 3 -9.69 60.03 24.02
C THR A 3 -8.66 59.10 24.67
N ARG A 4 -8.87 57.79 24.56
CA ARG A 4 -7.87 56.78 24.90
C ARG A 4 -6.85 56.69 23.76
N THR A 5 -5.66 57.22 23.97
CA THR A 5 -4.48 56.96 23.13
C THR A 5 -4.03 55.52 23.34
N LEU A 6 -4.12 54.71 22.29
CA LEU A 6 -3.58 53.36 22.24
C LEU A 6 -2.06 53.44 22.10
N GLU A 7 -1.33 53.02 23.14
CA GLU A 7 0.12 52.84 23.02
C GLU A 7 0.43 51.61 22.13
N PRO A 8 1.40 51.71 21.21
CA PRO A 8 1.82 50.59 20.39
C PRO A 8 2.57 49.56 21.25
N VAL A 9 2.02 48.35 21.33
CA VAL A 9 2.65 47.19 22.01
C VAL A 9 3.90 46.77 21.23
N SER A 10 5.07 47.26 21.65
CA SER A 10 6.37 47.06 20.99
C SER A 10 7.15 45.83 21.50
N HIS A 11 6.48 44.87 22.14
CA HIS A 11 7.14 43.73 22.80
C HIS A 11 7.00 42.37 22.09
N LEU A 12 6.50 42.34 20.85
CA LEU A 12 6.49 41.13 20.01
C LEU A 12 7.66 41.09 19.02
N GLN A 13 8.83 41.52 19.48
CA GLN A 13 10.06 41.49 18.69
C GLN A 13 10.92 40.31 19.13
N ASP A 14 11.16 39.40 18.18
CA ASP A 14 12.16 38.35 18.17
C ASP A 14 11.97 37.18 19.15
N GLN A 15 10.89 36.41 18.97
CA GLN A 15 11.03 34.98 19.24
C GLN A 15 11.88 34.37 18.11
N PRO A 16 13.06 33.77 18.42
CA PRO A 16 13.86 33.10 17.41
C PRO A 16 13.02 31.97 16.84
N THR A 17 12.54 32.16 15.61
CA THR A 17 11.86 31.11 14.85
C THR A 17 12.79 29.92 14.82
N SER A 18 12.38 28.88 15.55
CA SER A 18 13.19 27.75 15.92
C SER A 18 13.87 27.16 14.68
N SER A 19 15.20 27.10 14.72
CA SER A 19 16.06 26.53 13.67
C SER A 19 15.76 25.06 13.34
N LEU A 20 14.85 24.43 14.10
CA LEU A 20 14.36 23.07 13.93
C LEU A 20 13.49 22.85 12.68
N TRP A 21 12.97 23.92 12.06
CA TRP A 21 12.10 23.81 10.87
C TRP A 21 12.77 24.21 9.55
N ARG A 22 14.10 24.40 9.53
CA ARG A 22 14.80 24.64 8.27
C ARG A 22 14.83 23.36 7.45
N ILE A 23 13.83 23.21 6.58
CA ILE A 23 13.83 22.19 5.53
C ILE A 23 15.14 22.37 4.75
N PRO A 24 16.01 21.34 4.68
CA PRO A 24 17.26 21.45 3.95
C PRO A 24 16.99 21.84 2.50
N PRO A 25 17.87 22.63 1.86
CA PRO A 25 17.69 23.01 0.47
C PRO A 25 17.61 21.75 -0.41
N ILE A 26 16.76 21.77 -1.44
CA ILE A 26 16.47 20.61 -2.31
C ILE A 26 17.74 19.84 -2.75
N PRO A 27 18.87 20.49 -3.14
CA PRO A 27 20.10 19.79 -3.50
C PRO A 27 20.70 18.94 -2.37
N ALA A 28 20.58 19.37 -1.11
CA ALA A 28 21.04 18.60 0.04
C ALA A 28 20.17 17.37 0.28
N ILE A 29 18.86 17.47 0.07
CA ILE A 29 17.93 16.32 0.11
C ILE A 29 18.31 15.31 -0.97
N ILE A 30 18.53 15.76 -2.20
CA ILE A 30 18.95 14.89 -3.32
C ILE A 30 20.27 14.18 -2.97
N GLY A 31 21.27 14.89 -2.45
CA GLY A 31 22.53 14.29 -2.04
C GLY A 31 22.41 13.31 -0.86
N ILE A 32 21.45 13.49 0.04
CA ILE A 32 21.14 12.50 1.08
C ILE A 32 20.49 11.26 0.47
N LEU A 33 19.50 11.44 -0.40
CA LEU A 33 18.78 10.34 -1.06
C LEU A 33 19.70 9.51 -1.95
N ASP A 34 20.59 10.14 -2.73
CA ASP A 34 21.58 9.45 -3.55
C ASP A 34 22.53 8.59 -2.70
N ARG A 35 23.09 9.16 -1.61
CA ARG A 35 23.91 8.38 -0.66
C ARG A 35 23.15 7.22 -0.04
N TRP A 36 21.86 7.41 0.27
CA TRP A 36 21.03 6.34 0.82
C TRP A 36 20.71 5.26 -0.21
N ALA A 37 20.51 5.63 -1.47
CA ALA A 37 20.31 4.70 -2.58
C ALA A 37 21.58 3.88 -2.85
N GLN A 38 22.75 4.52 -2.87
CA GLN A 38 24.04 3.87 -3.08
C GLN A 38 24.37 2.87 -1.96
N THR A 39 23.95 3.15 -0.73
CA THR A 39 24.16 2.25 0.42
C THR A 39 23.10 1.14 0.53
N GLY A 40 22.06 1.15 -0.32
CA GLY A 40 20.92 0.25 -0.22
C GLY A 40 20.00 0.55 0.98
N ARG A 41 20.26 1.64 1.71
CA ARG A 41 19.50 2.01 2.91
C ARG A 41 18.10 2.51 2.53
N LEU A 42 18.00 3.21 1.41
CA LEU A 42 16.71 3.71 0.89
C LEU A 42 15.78 2.54 0.55
N GLN A 43 16.26 1.55 -0.20
CA GLN A 43 15.50 0.36 -0.58
C GLN A 43 15.02 -0.42 0.66
N ARG A 44 15.92 -0.66 1.63
CA ARG A 44 15.56 -1.35 2.88
C ARG A 44 14.52 -0.61 3.70
N LEU A 45 14.69 0.70 3.88
CA LEU A 45 13.70 1.53 4.57
C LEU A 45 12.38 1.49 3.82
N SER A 46 12.40 1.54 2.49
CA SER A 46 11.19 1.47 1.69
C SER A 46 10.48 0.13 1.86
N TYR A 47 11.20 -0.99 1.83
CA TYR A 47 10.60 -2.31 2.04
C TYR A 47 10.08 -2.52 3.47
N LEU A 48 10.79 -2.02 4.49
CA LEU A 48 10.40 -2.22 5.90
C LEU A 48 9.26 -1.28 6.32
N VAL A 49 9.42 0.02 6.08
CA VAL A 49 8.47 1.05 6.51
C VAL A 49 7.21 0.98 5.65
N PHE A 50 7.36 0.88 4.32
CA PHE A 50 6.21 0.88 3.43
C PHE A 50 5.68 -0.53 3.17
N GLY A 51 6.54 -1.53 2.99
CA GLY A 51 6.11 -2.89 2.65
C GLY A 51 5.54 -3.70 3.82
N GLY A 52 6.26 -3.77 4.95
CA GLY A 52 5.82 -4.56 6.10
C GLY A 52 4.77 -3.84 6.94
N THR A 53 5.09 -2.62 7.38
CA THR A 53 4.24 -1.90 8.35
C THR A 53 2.94 -1.38 7.73
N ALA A 54 2.96 -0.81 6.52
CA ALA A 54 1.74 -0.29 5.91
C ALA A 54 0.78 -1.43 5.52
N VAL A 55 1.29 -2.54 4.98
CA VAL A 55 0.45 -3.69 4.63
C VAL A 55 -0.16 -4.34 5.87
N LEU A 56 0.61 -4.52 6.95
CA LEU A 56 0.07 -5.05 8.20
C LEU A 56 -0.94 -4.09 8.85
N ALA A 57 -0.68 -2.78 8.80
CA ALA A 57 -1.60 -1.79 9.34
C ALA A 57 -2.91 -1.75 8.53
N VAL A 58 -2.84 -1.77 7.20
CA VAL A 58 -4.01 -1.82 6.32
C VAL A 58 -4.77 -3.13 6.49
N ALA A 59 -4.06 -4.27 6.55
CA ALA A 59 -4.70 -5.56 6.80
C ALA A 59 -5.39 -5.61 8.16
N GLY A 60 -4.74 -5.10 9.21
CA GLY A 60 -5.32 -5.02 10.55
C GLY A 60 -6.54 -4.11 10.61
N LEU A 61 -6.48 -2.95 9.94
CA LEU A 61 -7.59 -2.01 9.86
C LEU A 61 -8.74 -2.54 9.01
N LEU A 62 -8.47 -3.23 7.89
CA LEU A 62 -9.49 -3.90 7.09
C LEU A 62 -10.11 -5.08 7.85
N THR A 63 -9.32 -5.84 8.61
CA THR A 63 -9.84 -6.93 9.45
C THR A 63 -10.76 -6.37 10.51
N LEU A 64 -10.34 -5.31 11.22
CA LEU A 64 -11.16 -4.62 12.20
C LEU A 64 -12.44 -4.09 11.56
N TYR A 65 -12.30 -3.39 10.42
CA TYR A 65 -13.40 -2.86 9.64
C TYR A 65 -14.44 -3.93 9.29
N VAL A 66 -14.02 -5.07 8.74
CA VAL A 66 -14.92 -6.19 8.38
C VAL A 66 -15.62 -6.77 9.61
N THR A 67 -14.99 -6.77 10.79
CA THR A 67 -15.62 -7.33 12.01
C THR A 67 -16.72 -6.46 12.60
N ILE A 68 -16.75 -5.16 12.28
CA ILE A 68 -17.71 -4.19 12.83
C ILE A 68 -18.63 -3.60 11.77
N LEU A 69 -18.40 -3.91 10.47
CA LEU A 69 -19.18 -3.39 9.37
C LEU A 69 -20.59 -4.01 9.38
N PRO A 70 -21.66 -3.18 9.36
CA PRO A 70 -23.01 -3.71 9.24
C PRO A 70 -23.24 -4.35 7.87
N ASP A 71 -24.25 -5.21 7.77
CA ASP A 71 -24.66 -5.79 6.50
C ASP A 71 -25.07 -4.70 5.50
N GLY A 72 -24.80 -4.97 4.22
CA GLY A 72 -25.01 -4.01 3.13
C GLY A 72 -26.45 -3.65 2.81
N GLU A 73 -27.43 -4.26 3.48
CA GLU A 73 -28.86 -4.06 3.18
C GLU A 73 -29.40 -2.73 3.73
N SER A 74 -28.80 -2.17 4.79
CA SER A 74 -29.31 -0.97 5.46
C SER A 74 -28.53 0.28 5.10
N THR A 75 -29.19 1.17 4.37
CA THR A 75 -28.69 2.51 4.02
C THR A 75 -28.30 3.32 5.25
N THR A 76 -29.19 3.39 6.25
CA THR A 76 -28.99 4.18 7.46
C THR A 76 -27.88 3.60 8.34
N ALA A 77 -27.82 2.27 8.52
CA ALA A 77 -26.78 1.65 9.33
C ALA A 77 -25.38 1.88 8.76
N ILE A 78 -25.22 1.87 7.43
CA ILE A 78 -23.95 2.18 6.78
C ILE A 78 -23.57 3.66 6.97
N ALA A 79 -24.52 4.58 6.82
CA ALA A 79 -24.26 6.00 7.02
C ALA A 79 -23.87 6.32 8.47
N ASP A 80 -24.61 5.78 9.43
CA ASP A 80 -24.33 5.92 10.87
C ASP A 80 -22.99 5.31 11.24
N PHE A 81 -22.67 4.12 10.71
CA PHE A 81 -21.38 3.49 10.91
C PHE A 81 -20.21 4.39 10.46
N ILE A 82 -20.32 5.01 9.28
CA ILE A 82 -19.28 5.89 8.74
C ILE A 82 -19.15 7.16 9.59
N ARG A 83 -20.25 7.72 10.09
CA ARG A 83 -20.22 8.88 11.03
C ARG A 83 -19.52 8.51 12.33
N ASP A 84 -19.90 7.40 12.94
CA ASP A 84 -19.37 6.95 14.22
C ASP A 84 -17.87 6.60 14.16
N HIS A 85 -17.41 6.13 13.00
CA HIS A 85 -16.02 5.68 12.80
C HIS A 85 -15.21 6.60 11.88
N GLN A 86 -15.67 7.83 11.63
CA GLN A 86 -15.10 8.69 10.59
C GLN A 86 -13.59 8.93 10.74
N LEU A 87 -13.10 9.13 11.97
CA LEU A 87 -11.66 9.32 12.23
C LEU A 87 -10.85 8.06 11.91
N LEU A 88 -11.32 6.89 12.34
CA LEU A 88 -10.69 5.60 12.07
C LEU A 88 -10.58 5.37 10.56
N LEU A 89 -11.68 5.59 9.84
CA LEU A 89 -11.75 5.42 8.39
C LEU A 89 -10.84 6.40 7.65
N LYS A 90 -10.76 7.67 8.08
CA LYS A 90 -9.82 8.66 7.54
C LYS A 90 -8.36 8.22 7.71
N VAL A 91 -7.99 7.74 8.90
CA VAL A 91 -6.64 7.22 9.17
C VAL A 91 -6.36 5.99 8.30
N ALA A 92 -7.31 5.07 8.19
CA ALA A 92 -7.18 3.89 7.34
C ALA A 92 -6.96 4.27 5.87
N MET A 93 -7.69 5.25 5.35
CA MET A 93 -7.50 5.73 3.98
C MET A 93 -6.18 6.46 3.77
N GLY A 94 -5.73 7.24 4.75
CA GLY A 94 -4.39 7.84 4.73
C GLY A 94 -3.29 6.78 4.65
N LEU A 95 -3.41 5.70 5.43
CA LEU A 95 -2.47 4.58 5.40
C LEU A 95 -2.56 3.76 4.10
N ALA A 96 -3.77 3.54 3.56
CA ALA A 96 -3.97 2.90 2.26
C ALA A 96 -3.34 3.72 1.12
N GLY A 97 -3.43 5.05 1.19
CA GLY A 97 -2.73 5.95 0.26
C GLY A 97 -1.20 5.83 0.35
N LEU A 98 -0.62 5.68 1.55
CA LEU A 98 0.82 5.44 1.69
C LEU A 98 1.22 4.04 1.19
N MET A 99 0.34 3.04 1.35
CA MET A 99 0.57 1.68 0.84
C MET A 99 0.73 1.64 -0.68
N PHE A 100 0.06 2.54 -1.43
CA PHE A 100 0.24 2.66 -2.88
C PHE A 100 1.71 2.88 -3.27
N LEU A 101 2.41 3.78 -2.57
CA LEU A 101 3.83 4.04 -2.81
C LEU A 101 4.69 2.81 -2.47
N ALA A 102 4.31 2.07 -1.43
CA ALA A 102 4.95 0.81 -1.06
C ALA A 102 4.88 -0.21 -2.20
N LEU A 103 3.66 -0.42 -2.72
CA LEU A 103 3.38 -1.41 -3.75
C LEU A 103 4.12 -1.07 -5.03
N LEU A 104 4.18 0.21 -5.42
CA LEU A 104 5.00 0.64 -6.57
C LEU A 104 6.48 0.31 -6.41
N VAL A 105 7.07 0.56 -5.23
CA VAL A 105 8.48 0.26 -4.98
C VAL A 105 8.74 -1.25 -4.99
N ILE A 106 7.88 -2.04 -4.34
CA ILE A 106 8.00 -3.50 -4.32
C ILE A 106 7.81 -4.07 -5.73
N SER A 107 6.81 -3.58 -6.46
CA SER A 107 6.53 -3.96 -7.85
C SER A 107 7.74 -3.70 -8.74
N GLY A 108 8.32 -2.51 -8.67
CA GLY A 108 9.53 -2.16 -9.43
C GLY A 108 10.72 -3.06 -9.08
N ALA A 109 10.92 -3.36 -7.78
CA ALA A 109 11.98 -4.27 -7.35
C ALA A 109 11.77 -5.69 -7.88
N VAL A 110 10.54 -6.23 -7.78
CA VAL A 110 10.20 -7.56 -8.30
C VAL A 110 10.35 -7.60 -9.83
N ALA A 111 9.85 -6.60 -10.54
CA ALA A 111 9.97 -6.51 -12.00
C ALA A 111 11.44 -6.50 -12.43
N SER A 112 12.32 -5.79 -11.70
CA SER A 112 13.76 -5.75 -11.98
C SER A 112 14.45 -7.11 -11.82
N LEU A 113 13.90 -7.98 -10.96
CA LEU A 113 14.40 -9.33 -10.73
C LEU A 113 13.81 -10.35 -11.72
N LEU A 114 12.54 -10.21 -12.07
CA LEU A 114 11.83 -11.14 -12.94
C LEU A 114 12.20 -10.93 -14.42
N TYR A 115 12.29 -9.67 -14.88
CA TYR A 115 12.54 -9.34 -16.28
C TYR A 115 13.79 -10.05 -16.87
N PRO A 116 14.99 -9.91 -16.28
CA PRO A 116 16.19 -10.58 -16.80
C PRO A 116 16.15 -12.11 -16.65
N ALA A 117 15.31 -12.64 -15.76
CA ALA A 117 15.18 -14.07 -15.52
C ALA A 117 14.12 -14.74 -16.41
N ASP A 118 13.29 -13.95 -17.09
CA ASP A 118 12.23 -14.44 -17.95
C ASP A 118 12.77 -14.96 -19.27
N LYS A 119 12.62 -16.27 -19.47
CA LYS A 119 13.05 -16.99 -20.68
C LYS A 119 11.93 -17.11 -21.73
N SER A 120 10.76 -16.54 -21.49
CA SER A 120 9.67 -16.57 -22.48
C SER A 120 10.03 -15.69 -23.70
N PRO A 121 9.58 -16.05 -24.92
CA PRO A 121 9.88 -15.25 -26.11
C PRO A 121 9.45 -13.79 -25.94
N GLY A 122 10.40 -12.85 -26.02
CA GLY A 122 10.15 -11.42 -25.83
C GLY A 122 9.77 -11.00 -24.40
N HIS A 123 10.14 -11.78 -23.37
CA HIS A 123 9.82 -11.50 -21.97
C HIS A 123 8.31 -11.32 -21.71
N ARG A 124 7.48 -12.07 -22.43
CA ARG A 124 6.00 -11.97 -22.38
C ARG A 124 5.46 -12.16 -20.97
N MET A 125 5.99 -13.11 -20.20
CA MET A 125 5.49 -13.34 -18.83
C MET A 125 5.78 -12.15 -17.93
N SER A 126 6.94 -11.51 -18.09
CA SER A 126 7.30 -10.30 -17.34
C SER A 126 6.36 -9.15 -17.68
N TRP A 127 6.05 -8.95 -18.96
CA TRP A 127 5.09 -7.92 -19.39
C TRP A 127 3.68 -8.18 -18.89
N ILE A 128 3.21 -9.44 -18.95
CA ILE A 128 1.91 -9.83 -18.39
C ILE A 128 1.87 -9.53 -16.89
N GLY A 129 2.92 -9.92 -16.17
CA GLY A 129 2.99 -9.72 -14.73
C GLY A 129 3.03 -8.24 -14.35
N PHE A 130 3.88 -7.46 -15.03
CA PHE A 130 3.98 -6.01 -14.82
C PHE A 130 2.69 -5.27 -15.15
N ALA A 131 2.04 -5.59 -16.28
CA ALA A 131 0.79 -4.95 -16.65
C ALA A 131 -0.35 -5.29 -15.67
N SER A 132 -0.42 -6.54 -15.20
CA SER A 132 -1.37 -7.00 -14.18
C SER A 132 -1.17 -6.28 -12.85
N ASP A 133 0.07 -6.17 -12.38
CA ASP A 133 0.41 -5.50 -11.12
C ASP A 133 0.13 -3.99 -11.20
N LEU A 134 0.48 -3.35 -12.33
CA LEU A 134 0.18 -1.94 -12.56
C LEU A 134 -1.34 -1.68 -12.64
N ALA A 135 -2.09 -2.55 -13.31
CA ALA A 135 -3.55 -2.45 -13.38
C ALA A 135 -4.17 -2.57 -11.98
N LEU A 136 -3.73 -3.53 -11.16
CA LEU A 136 -4.16 -3.62 -9.77
C LEU A 136 -3.88 -2.32 -9.01
N ILE A 137 -2.65 -1.82 -9.07
CA ILE A 137 -2.23 -0.63 -8.32
C ILE A 137 -3.09 0.60 -8.71
N ILE A 138 -3.38 0.76 -10.01
CA ILE A 138 -4.24 1.83 -10.51
C ILE A 138 -5.68 1.67 -10.00
N PHE A 139 -6.27 0.48 -10.14
CA PHE A 139 -7.63 0.23 -9.67
C PHE A 139 -7.74 0.41 -8.15
N PHE A 140 -6.77 -0.08 -7.39
CA PHE A 140 -6.71 0.11 -5.95
C PHE A 140 -6.70 1.59 -5.56
N ALA A 141 -5.96 2.43 -6.29
CA ALA A 141 -5.96 3.88 -6.05
C ALA A 141 -7.34 4.51 -6.33
N PHE A 142 -8.04 4.07 -7.38
CA PHE A 142 -9.42 4.50 -7.65
C PHE A 142 -10.36 4.09 -6.52
N GLU A 143 -10.30 2.84 -6.05
CA GLU A 143 -11.14 2.35 -4.95
C GLU A 143 -10.90 3.14 -3.66
N VAL A 144 -9.64 3.35 -3.28
CA VAL A 144 -9.28 4.16 -2.11
C VAL A 144 -9.80 5.59 -2.26
N GLY A 145 -9.77 6.16 -3.47
CA GLY A 145 -10.31 7.49 -3.75
C GLY A 145 -11.84 7.57 -3.59
N ILE A 146 -12.58 6.60 -4.13
CA ILE A 146 -14.05 6.53 -4.00
C ILE A 146 -14.44 6.31 -2.53
N PHE A 147 -13.75 5.42 -1.83
CA PHE A 147 -13.99 5.16 -0.42
C PHE A 147 -13.67 6.38 0.46
N ALA A 148 -12.58 7.09 0.18
CA ALA A 148 -12.25 8.34 0.86
C ALA A 148 -13.32 9.41 0.60
N ALA A 149 -13.82 9.53 -0.64
CA ALA A 149 -14.90 10.46 -0.97
C ALA A 149 -16.16 10.14 -0.16
N ASN A 150 -16.51 8.85 -0.01
CA ASN A 150 -17.62 8.42 0.84
C ASN A 150 -17.49 8.95 2.29
N ILE A 151 -16.33 8.74 2.92
CA ILE A 151 -16.07 9.18 4.30
C ILE A 151 -16.12 10.71 4.45
N LEU A 152 -15.63 11.44 3.45
CA LEU A 152 -15.58 12.90 3.47
C LEU A 152 -16.95 13.55 3.21
N LEU A 153 -17.81 12.86 2.45
CA LEU A 153 -19.12 13.37 2.06
C LEU A 153 -20.25 12.96 3.01
N VAL A 154 -20.02 12.08 3.98
CA VAL A 154 -21.07 11.49 4.84
C VAL A 154 -22.01 12.49 5.54
N ASP A 155 -21.52 13.70 5.83
CA ASP A 155 -22.30 14.78 6.47
C ASP A 155 -22.84 15.84 5.48
N HIS A 156 -22.57 15.66 4.18
CA HIS A 156 -22.83 16.64 3.12
C HIS A 156 -23.78 16.14 2.03
N VAL A 157 -24.07 14.84 2.00
CA VAL A 157 -24.95 14.19 1.02
C VAL A 157 -25.97 13.29 1.72
N SER A 158 -26.96 12.80 0.98
CA SER A 158 -27.97 11.91 1.56
C SER A 158 -27.40 10.52 1.85
N ASP A 159 -28.01 9.80 2.79
CA ASP A 159 -27.58 8.46 3.20
C ASP A 159 -27.61 7.47 2.01
N GLU A 160 -28.51 7.65 1.05
CA GLU A 160 -28.56 6.85 -0.17
C GLU A 160 -27.30 7.02 -1.03
N ILE A 161 -26.76 8.24 -1.11
CA ILE A 161 -25.51 8.51 -1.85
C ILE A 161 -24.32 7.88 -1.12
N VAL A 162 -24.28 8.00 0.21
CA VAL A 162 -23.25 7.37 1.07
C VAL A 162 -23.26 5.85 0.88
N HIS A 163 -24.44 5.24 0.95
CA HIS A 163 -24.62 3.81 0.74
C HIS A 163 -24.23 3.39 -0.68
N ALA A 164 -24.68 4.11 -1.71
CA ALA A 164 -24.32 3.81 -3.09
C ALA A 164 -22.81 3.87 -3.33
N LEU A 165 -22.12 4.90 -2.82
CA LEU A 165 -20.66 5.00 -2.91
C LEU A 165 -19.97 3.83 -2.19
N HIS A 166 -20.52 3.40 -1.06
CA HIS A 166 -19.99 2.30 -0.27
C HIS A 166 -20.10 0.96 -0.99
N VAL A 167 -21.31 0.66 -1.46
CA VAL A 167 -21.61 -0.56 -2.21
C VAL A 167 -20.83 -0.59 -3.50
N VAL A 168 -20.76 0.53 -4.24
CA VAL A 168 -19.98 0.60 -5.48
C VAL A 168 -18.53 0.25 -5.21
N THR A 169 -17.88 0.88 -4.22
CA THR A 169 -16.47 0.62 -3.89
C THR A 169 -16.25 -0.86 -3.54
N LEU A 170 -17.05 -1.41 -2.63
CA LEU A 170 -16.84 -2.78 -2.16
C LEU A 170 -17.24 -3.81 -3.21
N ALA A 171 -18.29 -3.56 -3.99
CA ALA A 171 -18.63 -4.38 -5.12
C ALA A 171 -17.47 -4.36 -6.12
N SER A 172 -17.02 -3.21 -6.63
CA SER A 172 -15.96 -3.16 -7.65
C SER A 172 -14.62 -3.74 -7.19
N ALA A 173 -14.38 -3.83 -5.87
CA ALA A 173 -13.24 -4.57 -5.33
C ALA A 173 -13.19 -6.06 -5.78
N TYR A 174 -14.30 -6.65 -6.24
CA TYR A 174 -14.31 -7.99 -6.86
C TYR A 174 -13.33 -8.11 -8.04
N LEU A 175 -13.04 -6.99 -8.72
CA LEU A 175 -12.11 -6.93 -9.86
C LEU A 175 -10.64 -6.97 -9.42
N LEU A 176 -10.31 -6.46 -8.23
CA LEU A 176 -8.93 -6.34 -7.77
C LEU A 176 -8.23 -7.70 -7.69
N GLY A 177 -8.90 -8.69 -7.09
CA GLY A 177 -8.35 -10.04 -6.96
C GLY A 177 -7.96 -10.66 -8.32
N PRO A 178 -8.92 -10.83 -9.26
CA PRO A 178 -8.67 -11.39 -10.58
C PRO A 178 -7.66 -10.60 -11.41
N LEU A 179 -7.66 -9.25 -11.30
CA LEU A 179 -6.67 -8.41 -11.99
C LEU A 179 -5.23 -8.73 -11.59
N TRP A 180 -5.00 -9.25 -10.39
CA TRP A 180 -3.67 -9.57 -9.88
C TRP A 180 -3.25 -11.03 -10.09
N ILE A 181 -4.17 -11.92 -10.45
CA ILE A 181 -3.86 -13.34 -10.72
C ILE A 181 -2.76 -13.52 -11.79
N PRO A 182 -2.78 -12.80 -12.94
CA PRO A 182 -1.73 -12.94 -13.95
C PRO A 182 -0.34 -12.61 -13.42
N PHE A 183 -0.21 -11.63 -12.51
CA PHE A 183 1.06 -11.35 -11.82
C PHE A 183 1.57 -12.56 -11.06
N PHE A 184 0.75 -13.23 -10.24
CA PHE A 184 1.21 -14.40 -9.48
C PHE A 184 1.60 -15.57 -10.38
N ILE A 185 0.84 -15.79 -11.46
CA ILE A 185 1.17 -16.82 -12.45
C ILE A 185 2.53 -16.52 -13.09
N SER A 186 2.75 -15.29 -13.54
CA SER A 186 4.03 -14.83 -14.09
C SER A 186 5.17 -14.96 -13.09
N PHE A 187 4.96 -14.50 -11.85
CA PHE A 187 5.91 -14.60 -10.76
C PHE A 187 6.35 -16.05 -10.54
N ILE A 188 5.40 -16.98 -10.40
CA ILE A 188 5.69 -18.41 -10.16
C ILE A 188 6.44 -19.03 -11.33
N VAL A 189 5.97 -18.79 -12.56
CA VAL A 189 6.57 -19.36 -13.78
C VAL A 189 8.01 -18.89 -13.96
N ILE A 190 8.24 -17.58 -13.86
CA ILE A 190 9.57 -16.99 -14.01
C ILE A 190 10.46 -17.40 -12.84
N SER A 191 9.97 -17.31 -11.60
CA SER A 191 10.74 -17.68 -10.40
C SER A 191 11.22 -19.13 -10.48
N LYS A 192 10.35 -20.08 -10.86
CA LYS A 192 10.73 -21.50 -10.94
C LYS A 192 11.72 -21.78 -12.07
N ARG A 193 11.54 -21.15 -13.25
CA ARG A 193 12.41 -21.37 -14.42
C ARG A 193 13.75 -20.64 -14.34
N GLY A 194 13.77 -19.52 -13.64
CA GLY A 194 14.94 -18.65 -13.46
C GLY A 194 15.65 -18.84 -12.11
N ASN A 195 15.10 -19.66 -11.21
CA ASN A 195 15.58 -19.83 -9.83
C ASN A 195 15.80 -18.49 -9.09
N VAL A 196 14.89 -17.53 -9.32
CA VAL A 196 15.01 -16.15 -8.83
C VAL A 196 14.68 -16.03 -7.35
N PHE A 197 13.65 -16.76 -6.92
CA PHE A 197 13.14 -16.79 -5.56
C PHE A 197 13.04 -18.22 -5.05
N PRO A 198 13.12 -18.42 -3.72
CA PRO A 198 13.01 -19.75 -3.13
C PRO A 198 11.61 -20.36 -3.32
N SER A 199 11.54 -21.69 -3.38
CA SER A 199 10.30 -22.44 -3.62
C SER A 199 9.18 -22.13 -2.64
N TRP A 200 9.49 -21.81 -1.37
CA TRP A 200 8.48 -21.44 -0.39
C TRP A 200 7.76 -20.13 -0.74
N LEU A 201 8.42 -19.16 -1.41
CA LEU A 201 7.78 -17.91 -1.81
C LEU A 201 6.79 -18.14 -2.95
N ASN A 202 7.07 -19.13 -3.80
CA ASN A 202 6.14 -19.57 -4.84
C ASN A 202 4.88 -20.23 -4.26
N TRP A 203 4.96 -20.87 -3.09
CA TRP A 203 3.79 -21.39 -2.39
C TRP A 203 2.89 -20.26 -1.87
N PHE A 204 3.47 -19.19 -1.30
CA PHE A 204 2.69 -18.02 -0.90
C PHE A 204 2.08 -17.32 -2.12
N ALA A 205 2.81 -17.17 -3.23
CA ALA A 205 2.25 -16.64 -4.46
C ALA A 205 1.05 -17.48 -4.98
N ALA A 206 1.16 -18.81 -4.92
CA ALA A 206 0.08 -19.71 -5.32
C ALA A 206 -1.13 -19.61 -4.39
N TYR A 207 -0.89 -19.54 -3.08
CA TYR A 207 -1.94 -19.30 -2.08
C TYR A 207 -2.66 -17.98 -2.35
N THR A 208 -1.91 -16.89 -2.56
CA THR A 208 -2.48 -15.57 -2.88
C THR A 208 -3.27 -15.59 -4.18
N CYS A 209 -2.80 -16.31 -5.20
CA CYS A 209 -3.54 -16.52 -6.45
C CYS A 209 -4.91 -17.17 -6.20
N VAL A 210 -4.98 -18.21 -5.37
CA VAL A 210 -6.23 -18.91 -5.04
C VAL A 210 -7.17 -17.99 -4.26
N THR A 211 -6.68 -17.33 -3.22
CA THR A 211 -7.50 -16.44 -2.38
C THR A 211 -8.01 -15.22 -3.13
N ASN A 212 -7.22 -14.67 -4.06
CA ASN A 212 -7.67 -13.59 -4.94
C ASN A 212 -8.75 -14.04 -5.93
N GLY A 213 -8.74 -15.31 -6.34
CA GLY A 213 -9.81 -15.89 -7.14
C GLY A 213 -11.16 -15.87 -6.42
N LEU A 214 -11.18 -15.90 -5.08
CA LEU A 214 -12.42 -15.85 -4.30
C LEU A 214 -13.13 -14.50 -4.40
N ALA A 215 -12.41 -13.41 -4.74
CA ALA A 215 -13.01 -12.10 -4.94
C ALA A 215 -14.08 -12.12 -6.04
N TRP A 216 -13.96 -13.03 -7.02
CA TRP A 216 -14.95 -13.19 -8.10
C TRP A 216 -16.36 -13.48 -7.59
N PHE A 217 -16.52 -14.06 -6.40
CA PHE A 217 -17.85 -14.31 -5.85
C PHE A 217 -18.54 -13.05 -5.30
N GLY A 218 -17.78 -11.97 -5.07
CA GLY A 218 -18.25 -10.74 -4.42
C GLY A 218 -19.39 -10.02 -5.15
N PHE A 219 -19.44 -10.09 -6.47
CA PHE A 219 -20.47 -9.38 -7.25
C PHE A 219 -21.84 -10.08 -7.28
N LEU A 220 -21.94 -11.30 -6.73
CA LEU A 220 -23.13 -12.15 -6.87
C LEU A 220 -24.21 -11.88 -5.82
N THR A 221 -23.85 -11.30 -4.68
CA THR A 221 -24.77 -11.14 -3.55
C THR A 221 -24.36 -9.97 -2.66
N LEU A 222 -25.35 -9.34 -2.01
CA LEU A 222 -25.15 -8.32 -0.97
C LEU A 222 -25.12 -8.91 0.44
N THR A 223 -25.45 -10.20 0.60
CA THR A 223 -25.48 -10.89 1.90
C THR A 223 -24.82 -12.27 1.88
N GLY A 224 -24.50 -12.78 3.06
CA GLY A 224 -23.91 -14.10 3.25
C GLY A 224 -22.40 -14.18 2.96
N PRO A 225 -21.79 -15.36 2.99
CA PRO A 225 -20.32 -15.50 2.98
C PRO A 225 -19.65 -15.06 1.67
N LEU A 226 -20.43 -14.91 0.60
CA LEU A 226 -19.95 -14.53 -0.73
C LEU A 226 -20.15 -13.05 -1.06
N ASN A 227 -20.69 -12.22 -0.15
CA ASN A 227 -20.89 -10.81 -0.45
C ASN A 227 -19.60 -9.99 -0.39
N ALA A 228 -19.48 -8.97 -1.24
CA ALA A 228 -18.26 -8.17 -1.33
C ALA A 228 -18.00 -7.23 -0.14
N MET A 229 -18.97 -7.06 0.77
CA MET A 229 -18.90 -6.06 1.85
C MET A 229 -18.33 -6.59 3.16
N ASN A 230 -18.83 -7.74 3.62
CA ASN A 230 -18.38 -8.41 4.84
C ASN A 230 -18.33 -9.94 4.67
N GLY A 231 -18.46 -10.45 3.44
CA GLY A 231 -18.41 -11.87 3.14
C GLY A 231 -17.03 -12.46 3.46
N LEU A 232 -17.01 -13.45 4.35
CA LEU A 232 -15.77 -14.11 4.79
C LEU A 232 -14.95 -14.67 3.62
N VAL A 233 -15.60 -15.14 2.55
CA VAL A 233 -14.94 -15.80 1.42
C VAL A 233 -14.50 -14.77 0.38
N SER A 234 -15.43 -13.96 -0.13
CA SER A 234 -15.17 -13.07 -1.26
C SER A 234 -14.49 -11.77 -0.88
N LEU A 235 -14.56 -11.33 0.38
CA LEU A 235 -13.76 -10.21 0.89
C LEU A 235 -12.59 -10.71 1.75
N GLY A 236 -12.86 -11.62 2.68
CA GLY A 236 -11.83 -12.11 3.62
C GLY A 236 -10.66 -12.81 2.92
N GLY A 237 -10.95 -13.67 1.94
CA GLY A 237 -9.95 -14.33 1.10
C GLY A 237 -8.97 -13.36 0.43
N PRO A 238 -9.41 -12.49 -0.49
CA PRO A 238 -8.54 -11.53 -1.17
C PRO A 238 -7.92 -10.48 -0.24
N THR A 239 -8.47 -10.24 0.95
CA THR A 239 -7.85 -9.35 1.94
C THR A 239 -6.71 -10.02 2.69
N ILE A 240 -6.90 -11.24 3.18
CA ILE A 240 -5.92 -11.95 4.02
C ILE A 240 -4.84 -12.59 3.17
N GLY A 241 -5.22 -13.17 2.02
CA GLY A 241 -4.34 -13.98 1.19
C GLY A 241 -3.06 -13.29 0.71
N PRO A 242 -3.12 -12.04 0.21
CA PRO A 242 -1.93 -11.31 -0.22
C PRO A 242 -1.00 -10.85 0.89
N VAL A 243 -1.49 -10.69 2.12
CA VAL A 243 -0.73 -10.08 3.21
C VAL A 243 0.53 -10.89 3.55
N PRO A 244 0.47 -12.22 3.78
CA PRO A 244 1.66 -13.02 3.98
C PRO A 244 2.64 -12.95 2.81
N PHE A 245 2.13 -12.97 1.57
CA PHE A 245 3.00 -12.89 0.39
C PHE A 245 3.79 -11.58 0.35
N ILE A 246 3.11 -10.43 0.47
CA ILE A 246 3.78 -9.13 0.42
C ILE A 246 4.77 -8.97 1.57
N VAL A 247 4.38 -9.33 2.80
CA VAL A 247 5.24 -9.21 3.98
C VAL A 247 6.50 -10.06 3.82
N ILE A 248 6.35 -11.33 3.43
CA ILE A 248 7.49 -12.22 3.31
C ILE A 248 8.35 -11.86 2.09
N LEU A 249 7.74 -11.40 0.99
CA LEU A 249 8.47 -10.87 -0.15
C LEU A 249 9.30 -9.65 0.25
N ALA A 250 8.73 -8.68 0.97
CA ALA A 250 9.44 -7.50 1.44
C ALA A 250 10.62 -7.87 2.34
N VAL A 251 10.41 -8.80 3.29
CA VAL A 251 11.49 -9.34 4.13
C VAL A 251 12.58 -10.00 3.27
N HIS A 252 12.20 -10.81 2.28
CA HIS A 252 13.15 -11.46 1.39
C HIS A 252 13.99 -10.44 0.59
N LEU A 253 13.37 -9.37 0.07
CA LEU A 253 14.06 -8.30 -0.64
C LEU A 253 15.08 -7.59 0.28
N VAL A 254 14.70 -7.29 1.52
CA VAL A 254 15.61 -6.73 2.54
C VAL A 254 16.80 -7.65 2.81
N MET A 255 16.55 -8.94 2.99
CA MET A 255 17.58 -9.94 3.28
C MET A 255 18.54 -10.14 2.10
N ARG A 256 18.05 -10.06 0.87
CA ARG A 256 18.87 -10.16 -0.34
C ARG A 256 19.83 -8.99 -0.51
N GLU A 257 19.44 -7.79 -0.10
CA GLU A 257 20.27 -6.59 -0.20
C GLU A 257 21.27 -6.39 0.95
N LEU A 258 21.13 -7.16 2.04
CA LEU A 258 21.99 -7.08 3.23
C LEU A 258 23.48 -7.33 2.92
N PRO A 259 23.86 -8.45 2.25
CA PRO A 259 25.26 -8.77 1.96
C PRO A 259 25.96 -7.72 1.08
N ALA A 260 25.27 -7.22 0.04
CA ALA A 260 25.83 -6.22 -0.88
C ALA A 260 26.10 -4.88 -0.19
N GLY A 261 25.28 -4.49 0.79
CA GLY A 261 25.54 -3.29 1.60
C GLY A 261 26.73 -3.47 2.55
N LEU A 262 26.87 -4.65 3.17
CA LEU A 262 28.00 -4.95 4.06
C LEU A 262 29.33 -4.99 3.28
N ALA A 263 29.35 -5.62 2.10
CA ALA A 263 30.54 -5.67 1.26
C ALA A 263 31.00 -4.26 0.82
N ARG A 264 30.06 -3.40 0.40
CA ARG A 264 30.37 -1.99 0.04
C ARG A 264 30.92 -1.20 1.22
N ARG A 265 30.34 -1.37 2.41
CA ARG A 265 30.81 -0.70 3.63
C ARG A 265 32.22 -1.15 4.03
N ASN A 266 32.50 -2.45 3.95
CA ASN A 266 33.82 -2.99 4.24
C ASN A 266 34.86 -2.48 3.23
N ALA A 267 34.54 -2.43 1.94
CA ALA A 267 35.42 -1.89 0.91
C ALA A 267 35.76 -0.40 1.13
N GLN A 268 34.81 0.40 1.62
CA GLN A 268 35.05 1.81 1.98
C GLN A 268 35.96 1.93 3.20
N LEU A 269 35.77 1.08 4.21
CA LEU A 269 36.61 1.08 5.42
C LEU A 269 38.04 0.63 5.13
N THR A 270 38.24 -0.33 4.23
CA THR A 270 39.58 -0.81 3.86
C THR A 270 40.27 0.09 2.84
N GLY A 271 39.54 0.67 1.89
CA GLY A 271 40.10 1.57 0.87
C GLY A 271 40.47 2.96 1.39
N GLY A 272 39.85 3.42 2.50
CA GLY A 272 40.21 4.68 3.15
C GLY A 272 41.44 4.61 4.07
N ALA A 273 42.00 3.42 4.30
CA ALA A 273 43.16 3.22 5.19
C ALA A 273 44.52 3.29 4.46
N THR A 274 44.53 3.48 3.13
CA THR A 274 45.74 3.53 2.30
C THR A 274 46.03 4.92 1.71
N GLN A 275 45.52 5.98 2.32
CA GLN A 275 45.91 7.37 2.03
C GLN A 275 46.51 8.00 3.28
#